data_AF-A0A7C5LCJ7-F1
#
_entry.id   AF-A0A7C5LCJ7-F1
#
_cell.length_a   1.000
_cell.length_b   1.000
_cell.length_c   1.000
_cell.angle_alpha   90.00
_cell.angle_beta   90.00
_cell.angle_gamma   90.00
#
_symmetry.space_group_name_H-M   'P 1'
#
loop_
_entity.id
_entity.type
_entity.pdbx_description
1 polymer ?
#
loop_
_entity_poly.entity_id
_entity_poly.type
_entity_poly.pdbx_seq_one_letter_code
_entity_poly.pdbx_strand_id
1 'polypeptide(L)' 'MGKAKIKIEKELYQKIEKIAELAGYSSPEEFIIHLLEKEVAKFEGADSEEEIIKRLKGLGYIS' A
#
# COMPACT_ATOMS: atom_id res chain seq x y z
N MET A 1 8.36 -2.27 -20.99
CA MET A 1 7.27 -1.74 -20.14
C MET A 1 7.91 -1.06 -18.93
N GLY A 2 7.62 0.22 -18.70
CA GLY A 2 8.21 0.98 -17.60
C GLY A 2 7.47 0.72 -16.29
N LYS A 3 8.21 0.52 -15.20
CA LYS A 3 7.63 0.51 -13.84
C LYS A 3 7.46 1.96 -13.38
N ALA A 4 6.35 2.27 -12.71
CA ALA A 4 6.18 3.56 -12.05
C ALA A 4 7.28 3.75 -10.98
N LYS A 5 7.84 4.97 -10.88
CA LYS A 5 8.83 5.32 -9.85
C LYS A 5 8.18 6.25 -8.84
N ILE A 6 8.23 5.87 -7.56
CA ILE A 6 7.71 6.66 -6.44
C ILE A 6 8.90 7.06 -5.57
N LYS A 7 8.99 8.35 -5.24
CA LYS A 7 10.00 8.83 -4.28
C LYS A 7 9.48 8.60 -2.85
N ILE A 8 10.33 8.04 -2.00
CA ILE A 8 10.06 7.81 -0.59
C ILE A 8 11.13 8.55 0.21
N GLU A 9 10.70 9.27 1.25
CA GLU A 9 11.62 9.94 2.17
C GLU A 9 12.60 8.95 2.78
N LYS A 10 13.88 9.35 2.86
CA LYS A 10 14.97 8.44 3.27
C LYS A 10 14.72 7.80 4.63
N GLU A 11 14.26 8.60 5.60
CA GLU A 11 13.96 8.11 6.96
C GLU A 11 12.82 7.10 7.00
N LEU A 12 11.81 7.28 6.14
CA LEU A 12 10.71 6.33 6.00
C LEU A 12 11.22 5.03 5.36
N TYR A 13 12.04 5.13 4.31
CA TYR A 13 12.61 3.96 3.65
C TYR A 13 13.45 3.10 4.61
N GLN A 14 14.27 3.72 5.47
CA GLN A 14 15.03 3.00 6.49
C GLN A 14 14.15 2.22 7.47
N LYS A 15 12.99 2.76 7.84
CA LYS A 15 12.01 2.05 8.67
C LYS A 15 11.41 0.87 7.90
N ILE A 16 11.11 1.06 6.62
CA ILE A 16 10.60 0.01 5.73
C ILE A 16 11.61 -1.13 5.63
N GLU A 17 12.90 -0.84 5.41
CA GLU A 17 13.97 -1.85 5.33
C GLU A 17 13.99 -2.72 6.59
N LYS A 18 14.01 -2.08 7.77
CA LYS A 18 14.03 -2.77 9.05
C LYS A 18 12.78 -3.65 9.25
N ILE A 19 11.61 -3.15 8.90
CA ILE A 19 10.35 -3.89 9.07
C ILE A 19 10.27 -5.05 8.07
N ALA A 20 10.68 -4.84 6.82
CA ALA A 20 10.70 -5.87 5.78
C ALA A 20 11.59 -7.06 6.19
N GLU A 21 12.79 -6.79 6.70
CA GLU A 21 13.70 -7.82 7.21
C GLU A 21 13.08 -8.59 8.39
N LEU A 22 12.55 -7.88 9.40
CA LEU A 22 11.92 -8.51 10.56
C LEU A 22 10.67 -9.33 10.19
N ALA A 23 9.96 -8.92 9.14
CA ALA A 23 8.79 -9.62 8.63
C ALA A 23 9.14 -10.76 7.64
N GLY A 24 10.43 -11.00 7.37
CA GLY A 24 10.91 -12.13 6.56
C GLY A 24 10.78 -11.95 5.05
N TYR A 25 10.68 -10.72 4.56
CA TYR A 25 10.64 -10.44 3.12
C TYR A 25 12.04 -10.51 2.50
N SER A 26 12.11 -10.89 1.22
CA SER A 26 13.37 -11.02 0.50
C SER A 26 13.97 -9.66 0.13
N SER A 27 13.13 -8.62 0.04
CA SER A 27 13.56 -7.24 -0.16
C SER A 27 12.53 -6.21 0.35
N PRO A 28 12.95 -4.96 0.61
CA PRO A 28 12.03 -3.86 0.95
C PRO A 28 11.01 -3.60 -0.17
N GLU A 29 11.40 -3.75 -1.44
CA GLU A 29 10.52 -3.57 -2.59
C GLU A 29 9.42 -4.63 -2.63
N GLU A 30 9.73 -5.89 -2.33
CA GLU A 30 8.73 -6.96 -2.22
C GLU A 30 7.70 -6.62 -1.15
N PHE A 31 8.16 -6.17 0.02
CA PHE A 31 7.31 -5.76 1.13
C PHE A 31 6.39 -4.58 0.74
N ILE A 32 6.94 -3.54 0.10
CA ILE A 32 6.16 -2.38 -0.35
C ILE A 32 5.10 -2.82 -1.36
N ILE A 33 5.47 -3.63 -2.36
CA ILE A 33 4.53 -4.08 -3.39
C ILE A 33 3.40 -4.89 -2.75
N HIS A 34 3.71 -5.85 -1.89
CA HIS A 34 2.70 -6.68 -1.23
C HIS A 34 1.74 -5.84 -0.37
N LEU A 35 2.25 -4.83 0.35
CA LEU A 35 1.38 -3.92 1.11
C LEU A 35 0.48 -3.08 0.21
N LEU A 36 1.00 -2.58 -0.92
CA LEU A 36 0.20 -1.82 -1.88
C LEU A 36 -0.88 -2.70 -2.52
N GLU A 37 -0.55 -3.93 -2.92
CA GLU A 37 -1.52 -4.89 -3.46
C GLU A 37 -2.62 -5.20 -2.44
N LYS A 38 -2.24 -5.49 -1.19
CA LYS A 38 -3.19 -5.71 -0.10
C LYS A 38 -4.10 -4.52 0.17
N GLU A 39 -3.57 -3.30 0.05
CA GLU A 39 -4.34 -2.08 0.26
C GLU A 39 -5.31 -1.82 -0.89
N VAL A 40 -4.86 -1.98 -2.13
CA VAL A 40 -5.68 -1.81 -3.34
C VAL A 40 -6.79 -2.86 -3.39
N ALA A 41 -6.52 -4.11 -2.99
CA ALA A 41 -7.50 -5.20 -2.94
C ALA A 41 -8.73 -4.86 -2.09
N LYS A 42 -8.63 -3.95 -1.10
CA LYS A 42 -9.80 -3.50 -0.32
C LYS A 42 -10.83 -2.74 -1.16
N PHE A 43 -10.41 -2.18 -2.28
CA PHE A 43 -11.22 -1.38 -3.19
C PHE A 43 -11.55 -2.12 -4.50
N GLU A 44 -10.96 -3.30 -4.73
CA GLU A 44 -11.31 -4.12 -5.88
C GLU A 44 -12.79 -4.53 -5.86
N GLY A 45 -13.43 -4.51 -7.02
CA GLY A 45 -14.86 -4.77 -7.18
C GLY A 45 -15.79 -3.65 -6.72
N ALA A 46 -15.27 -2.45 -6.43
CA ALA A 46 -16.11 -1.26 -6.29
C ALA A 46 -16.36 -0.67 -7.69
N ASP A 47 -17.59 -0.79 -8.18
CA ASP A 47 -17.93 -0.40 -9.56
C ASP A 47 -18.39 1.06 -9.67
N SER A 48 -18.55 1.76 -8.53
CA SER A 48 -18.96 3.15 -8.47
C SER A 48 -18.22 3.97 -7.42
N GLU A 49 -18.15 5.28 -7.66
CA GLU A 49 -17.58 6.26 -6.73
C GLU A 49 -18.29 6.22 -5.35
N GLU A 50 -19.60 6.01 -5.34
CA GLU A 50 -20.40 5.88 -4.12
C GLU A 50 -19.99 4.67 -3.28
N GLU A 51 -19.64 3.56 -3.92
CA GLU A 51 -19.16 2.36 -3.24
C GLU A 51 -17.75 2.58 -2.68
N ILE A 52 -16.88 3.25 -3.43
CA ILE A 52 -15.54 3.64 -2.96
C ILE A 52 -15.66 4.54 -1.72
N ILE A 53 -16.53 5.56 -1.74
CA ILE A 53 -16.77 6.46 -0.61
C ILE A 53 -17.26 5.69 0.62
N LYS A 54 -18.20 4.74 0.46
CA LYS A 54 -18.67 3.89 1.56
C LYS A 54 -17.53 3.05 2.15
N ARG A 55 -16.67 2.46 1.30
CA ARG A 55 -15.50 1.70 1.76
C ARG A 55 -14.49 2.59 2.48
N LEU A 56 -14.22 3.79 1.97
CA LEU A 56 -13.34 4.77 2.62
C LEU A 56 -13.85 5.18 4.01
N LYS A 57 -15.16 5.40 4.16
CA LYS A 57 -15.78 5.64 5.48
C LYS A 57 -15.65 4.45 6.41
N GLY A 58 -15.94 3.24 5.94
CA GLY A 58 -15.82 2.01 6.75
C GLY A 58 -14.39 1.70 7.20
N LEU A 59 -13.40 2.10 6.40
CA LEU A 59 -11.97 1.96 6.71
C LEU A 59 -11.40 3.14 7.52
N GLY A 60 -12.19 4.21 7.74
CA GLY A 60 -11.78 5.37 8.52
C GLY A 60 -10.88 6.37 7.80
N TYR A 61 -10.79 6.33 6.47
CA TYR A 61 -10.01 7.29 5.68
C TYR A 61 -10.66 8.67 5.61
N ILE A 62 -12.00 8.72 5.66
CA ILE A 62 -12.79 9.94 5.59
C ILE A 62 -13.91 9.88 6.63
N SER A 63 -14.22 11.02 7.24
CA SER A 63 -15.36 11.21 8.16
C SER A 63 -16.49 11.92 7.43
#